data_AF-E8N755-F1
#
_entry.id   AF-E8N755-F1
#
_cell.length_a   1.000
_cell.length_b   1.000
_cell.length_c   1.000
_cell.angle_alpha   90.00
_cell.angle_beta   90.00
_cell.angle_gamma   90.00
#
_symmetry.space_group_name_H-M   'P 1'
#
loop_
_entity.id
_entity.type
_entity.pdbx_description
1 polymer ?
#
loop_
_entity_poly.entity_id
_entity_poly.type
_entity_poly.pdbx_seq_one_letter_code
_entity_poly.pdbx_strand_id
1 'polypeptide(L)'
;MSSAHDRRIHPGALTAIIVSVVLIVGAVGFAAWFLTSQASESDAAPSTGPTVSNTQATELLVQWRAVFAKYKEANGGYPELPDGGYCLGTGFPVGAGGTANCRDFGATSFYTEEASKPLMEKLSSVGDLPTTGPSTPVRGTVGPYALYEGSTINLLTAENGTCVAPAVDVWNDGGGLNICAITLDR
;
A
#
# COMPACT_ATOMS: atom_id res chain seq x y z
N MET A 1 24.29 5.23 -74.46
CA MET A 1 24.87 4.21 -73.56
C MET A 1 24.56 4.62 -72.13
N SER A 2 23.51 4.03 -71.54
CA SER A 2 23.08 4.30 -70.16
C SER A 2 23.44 3.06 -69.34
N SER A 3 24.32 3.21 -68.34
CA SER A 3 24.67 2.13 -67.42
C SER A 3 24.17 2.51 -66.04
N ALA A 4 23.04 1.91 -65.66
CA ALA A 4 22.49 2.01 -64.33
C ALA A 4 23.33 1.14 -63.39
N HIS A 5 23.97 1.77 -62.40
CA HIS A 5 24.64 1.07 -61.32
C HIS A 5 23.58 0.55 -60.34
N ASP A 6 23.25 -0.74 -60.47
CA ASP A 6 22.32 -1.44 -59.59
C ASP A 6 23.03 -1.80 -58.28
N ARG A 7 22.89 -0.95 -57.26
CA ARG A 7 23.41 -1.20 -55.90
C ARG A 7 22.46 -2.16 -55.19
N ARG A 8 22.71 -3.46 -55.30
CA ARG A 8 22.06 -4.47 -54.46
C ARG A 8 22.43 -4.24 -52.99
N ILE A 9 21.46 -3.80 -52.20
CA ILE A 9 21.57 -3.70 -50.75
C ILE A 9 21.43 -5.12 -50.18
N HIS A 10 22.45 -5.59 -49.46
CA HIS A 10 22.42 -6.88 -48.79
C HIS A 10 21.33 -6.91 -47.69
N PRO A 11 20.56 -8.01 -47.58
CA PRO A 11 19.43 -8.10 -46.63
C PRO A 11 19.82 -8.01 -45.15
N GLY A 12 21.11 -8.13 -44.81
CA GLY A 12 21.61 -7.89 -43.45
C GLY A 12 21.77 -6.42 -43.04
N ALA A 13 21.76 -5.48 -44.01
CA ALA A 13 21.89 -4.05 -43.71
C ALA A 13 20.54 -3.39 -43.37
N LEU A 14 19.43 -3.98 -43.81
CA LEU A 14 18.07 -3.48 -43.56
C LEU A 14 17.58 -3.78 -42.13
N THR A 15 18.00 -4.92 -41.54
CA THR A 15 17.65 -5.29 -40.17
C THR A 15 18.40 -4.45 -39.12
N ALA A 16 19.64 -4.06 -39.37
CA ALA A 16 20.43 -3.24 -38.44
C ALA A 16 19.88 -1.81 -38.27
N ILE A 17 19.31 -1.23 -39.33
CA ILE A 17 18.74 0.13 -39.30
C ILE A 17 17.40 0.17 -38.56
N ILE A 18 16.55 -0.85 -38.77
CA ILE A 18 15.24 -0.93 -38.11
C ILE A 18 15.39 -1.12 -36.59
N VAL A 19 16.35 -1.94 -36.14
CA VAL A 19 16.63 -2.13 -34.70
C VAL A 19 17.16 -0.84 -34.07
N SER A 20 17.97 -0.07 -34.80
CA SER A 20 18.56 1.18 -34.29
C SER A 20 17.55 2.32 -34.16
N VAL A 21 16.57 2.43 -35.07
CA VAL A 21 15.52 3.48 -35.01
C VAL A 21 14.50 3.20 -33.90
N VAL A 22 14.14 1.93 -33.66
CA VAL A 22 13.20 1.55 -32.59
C VAL A 22 13.79 1.82 -31.20
N LEU A 23 15.11 1.63 -31.01
CA LEU A 23 15.79 1.92 -29.75
C LEU A 23 15.84 3.42 -29.41
N ILE A 24 15.98 4.29 -30.41
CA ILE A 24 16.10 5.75 -30.18
C ILE A 24 14.72 6.37 -29.87
N VAL A 25 13.65 5.94 -30.56
CA VAL A 25 12.29 6.42 -30.26
C VAL A 25 11.80 5.91 -28.90
N GLY A 26 12.18 4.69 -28.52
CA GLY A 26 11.95 4.15 -27.17
C GLY A 26 12.65 4.96 -26.08
N ALA A 27 13.89 5.41 -26.32
CA ALA A 27 14.66 6.18 -25.34
C ALA A 27 14.09 7.60 -25.10
N VAL A 28 13.59 8.28 -26.14
CA VAL A 28 12.99 9.62 -26.00
C VAL A 28 11.61 9.54 -25.35
N GLY A 29 10.81 8.53 -25.69
CA GLY A 29 9.53 8.26 -25.03
C GLY A 29 9.69 7.88 -23.56
N PHE A 30 10.70 7.07 -23.23
CA PHE A 30 11.04 6.72 -21.86
C PHE A 30 11.58 7.92 -21.08
N ALA A 31 12.41 8.78 -21.67
CA ALA A 31 12.90 9.98 -20.99
C ALA A 31 11.76 10.98 -20.71
N ALA A 32 10.82 11.16 -21.63
CA ALA A 32 9.65 12.00 -21.40
C ALA A 32 8.70 11.39 -20.34
N TRP A 33 8.42 10.08 -20.41
CA TRP A 33 7.63 9.38 -19.40
C TRP A 33 8.30 9.42 -18.01
N PHE A 34 9.60 9.18 -17.93
CA PHE A 34 10.41 9.21 -16.71
C PHE A 34 10.54 10.61 -16.09
N LEU A 35 10.64 11.66 -16.92
CA LEU A 35 10.69 13.04 -16.43
C LEU A 35 9.30 13.54 -15.99
N THR A 36 8.22 13.07 -16.64
CA THR A 36 6.85 13.43 -16.24
C THR A 36 6.38 12.62 -15.03
N SER A 37 6.90 11.41 -14.81
CA SER A 37 6.61 10.59 -13.62
C SER A 37 7.35 11.05 -12.36
N GLN A 38 8.32 11.97 -12.47
CA GLN A 38 9.07 12.51 -11.33
C GLN A 38 8.68 13.95 -10.97
N ALA A 39 7.68 14.53 -11.65
CA ALA A 39 7.16 15.85 -11.34
C ALA A 39 5.90 15.75 -10.48
N SER A 40 6.03 15.22 -9.25
CA SER A 40 5.08 15.46 -8.16
C SER A 40 5.77 15.17 -6.82
N GLU A 41 5.89 16.25 -6.05
CA GLU A 41 6.07 16.32 -4.60
C GLU A 41 7.45 16.01 -3.98
N SER A 42 7.95 17.09 -3.38
CA SER A 42 9.04 17.22 -2.42
C SER A 42 8.87 16.34 -1.18
N ASP A 43 10.00 15.78 -0.72
CA ASP A 43 10.31 15.32 0.63
C ASP A 43 9.56 14.10 1.22
N ALA A 44 9.44 13.00 0.48
CA ALA A 44 9.29 11.66 1.07
C ALA A 44 9.98 10.58 0.21
N ALA A 45 10.61 9.60 0.86
CA ALA A 45 11.34 8.51 0.19
C ALA A 45 10.46 7.75 -0.83
N PRO A 46 11.02 7.31 -1.98
CA PRO A 46 10.25 6.63 -3.02
C PRO A 46 9.66 5.32 -2.51
N SER A 47 8.33 5.25 -2.42
CA SER A 47 7.59 4.03 -2.09
C SER A 47 7.54 3.10 -3.30
N THR A 48 8.28 1.99 -3.27
CA THR A 48 8.31 0.96 -4.33
C THR A 48 7.16 -0.07 -4.25
N GLY A 49 6.06 0.27 -3.58
CA GLY A 49 4.86 -0.57 -3.47
C GLY A 49 3.79 -0.24 -4.53
N PRO A 50 2.83 -1.13 -4.80
CA PRO A 50 1.65 -0.77 -5.58
C PRO A 50 0.88 0.36 -4.88
N THR A 51 0.60 1.45 -5.59
CA THR A 51 -0.31 2.50 -5.11
C THR A 51 -1.70 1.88 -4.95
N VAL A 52 -2.21 1.83 -3.72
CA VAL A 52 -3.52 1.27 -3.43
C VAL A 52 -4.56 2.38 -3.45
N SER A 53 -5.71 2.14 -4.06
CA SER A 53 -6.80 3.11 -4.04
C SER A 53 -7.48 3.16 -2.65
N ASN A 54 -8.07 4.29 -2.28
CA ASN A 54 -8.84 4.41 -1.04
C ASN A 54 -9.91 3.31 -0.93
N THR A 55 -10.57 2.96 -2.05
CA THR A 55 -11.55 1.86 -2.10
C THR A 55 -10.95 0.53 -1.69
N GLN A 56 -9.76 0.18 -2.19
CA GLN A 56 -9.08 -1.07 -1.83
C GLN A 56 -8.65 -1.07 -0.35
N ALA A 57 -8.20 0.09 0.18
CA ALA A 57 -7.86 0.23 1.58
C ALA A 57 -9.08 0.01 2.49
N THR A 58 -10.22 0.62 2.15
CA THR A 58 -11.48 0.42 2.87
C THR A 58 -12.03 -1.01 2.71
N GLU A 59 -11.95 -1.62 1.53
CA GLU A 59 -12.34 -3.02 1.32
C GLU A 59 -11.54 -3.97 2.22
N LEU A 60 -10.25 -3.70 2.41
CA LEU A 60 -9.41 -4.46 3.33
C LEU A 60 -9.87 -4.30 4.79
N LEU A 61 -10.26 -3.09 5.22
CA LEU A 61 -10.87 -2.91 6.55
C LEU A 61 -12.17 -3.69 6.71
N VAL A 62 -13.00 -3.75 5.67
CA VAL A 62 -14.23 -4.55 5.68
C VAL A 62 -13.93 -6.04 5.83
N GLN A 63 -12.87 -6.54 5.16
CA GLN A 63 -12.41 -7.92 5.31
C GLN A 63 -11.92 -8.19 6.74
N TRP A 64 -11.12 -7.28 7.31
CA TRP A 64 -10.67 -7.38 8.70
C TRP A 64 -11.85 -7.39 9.68
N ARG A 65 -12.84 -6.51 9.51
CA ARG A 65 -14.08 -6.53 10.31
C ARG A 65 -14.74 -7.91 10.27
N ALA A 66 -14.79 -8.55 9.10
CA ALA A 66 -15.38 -9.89 8.98
C ALA A 66 -14.60 -10.95 9.76
N VAL A 67 -13.26 -10.89 9.80
CA VAL A 67 -12.43 -11.78 10.62
C VAL A 67 -12.71 -11.58 12.11
N PHE A 68 -12.74 -10.33 12.57
CA PHE A 68 -13.08 -10.01 13.96
C PHE A 68 -14.49 -10.50 14.33
N ALA A 69 -15.47 -10.35 13.43
CA ALA A 69 -16.81 -10.86 13.64
C ALA A 69 -16.83 -12.39 13.78
N LYS A 70 -16.11 -13.12 12.92
CA LYS A 70 -15.95 -14.58 13.03
C LYS A 70 -15.29 -14.98 14.36
N TYR A 71 -14.28 -14.24 14.80
CA TYR A 71 -13.64 -14.49 16.09
C TYR A 71 -14.63 -14.33 17.25
N LYS A 72 -15.42 -13.25 17.22
CA LYS A 72 -16.46 -12.99 18.22
C LYS A 72 -17.53 -14.07 18.25
N GLU A 73 -17.97 -14.55 17.08
CA GLU A 73 -18.93 -15.65 16.98
C GLU A 73 -18.36 -16.95 17.58
N ALA A 74 -17.11 -17.28 17.30
CA ALA A 74 -16.48 -18.51 17.77
C ALA A 74 -16.10 -18.49 19.26
N ASN A 75 -15.78 -17.33 19.83
CA ASN A 75 -15.20 -17.21 21.18
C ASN A 75 -16.10 -16.46 22.17
N GLY A 76 -17.26 -15.96 21.73
CA GLY A 76 -18.18 -15.17 22.56
C GLY A 76 -17.76 -13.72 22.80
N GLY A 77 -16.61 -13.29 22.29
CA GLY A 77 -16.05 -11.95 22.44
C GLY A 77 -14.89 -11.70 21.47
N TYR A 78 -14.47 -10.44 21.33
CA TYR A 78 -13.30 -10.10 20.50
C TYR A 78 -11.99 -10.55 21.17
N PRO A 79 -10.87 -10.60 20.43
CA PRO A 79 -9.57 -10.95 21.00
C PRO A 79 -9.22 -10.05 22.19
N GLU A 80 -9.07 -10.62 23.40
CA GLU A 80 -8.63 -9.85 24.56
C GLU A 80 -7.13 -9.54 24.46
N LEU A 81 -6.81 -8.25 24.36
CA LEU A 81 -5.48 -7.67 24.29
C LEU A 81 -5.46 -6.36 25.11
N PRO A 82 -4.29 -5.94 25.62
CA PRO A 82 -4.13 -4.62 26.22
C PRO A 82 -4.52 -3.49 25.27
N ASP A 83 -4.86 -2.33 25.82
CA ASP A 83 -5.05 -1.12 25.02
C ASP A 83 -3.74 -0.76 24.30
N GLY A 84 -3.86 -0.40 23.02
CA GLY A 84 -2.71 -0.22 22.14
C GLY A 84 -3.03 -0.42 20.68
N GLY A 85 -2.04 -0.12 19.83
CA GLY A 85 -2.13 -0.28 18.39
C GLY A 85 -1.45 -1.55 17.89
N TYR A 86 -2.11 -2.23 16.96
CA TYR A 86 -1.69 -3.51 16.42
C TYR A 86 -1.84 -3.52 14.90
N CYS A 87 -0.79 -3.85 14.18
CA CYS A 87 -0.82 -4.05 12.75
C CYS A 87 -1.73 -5.21 12.36
N LEU A 88 -2.47 -5.02 11.28
CA LEU A 88 -3.38 -6.01 10.72
C LEU A 88 -2.76 -6.58 9.44
N GLY A 89 -1.97 -7.64 9.60
CA GLY A 89 -1.22 -8.28 8.52
C GLY A 89 0.30 -8.24 8.73
N THR A 90 1.04 -8.46 7.64
CA THR A 90 2.50 -8.54 7.54
C THR A 90 3.01 -7.92 6.21
N GLY A 91 4.32 -7.69 6.10
CA GLY A 91 4.92 -7.12 4.90
C GLY A 91 4.82 -5.59 4.82
N PHE A 92 4.61 -4.93 5.96
CA PHE A 92 4.70 -3.49 6.09
C PHE A 92 6.15 -3.03 5.85
N PRO A 93 6.34 -1.80 5.34
CA PRO A 93 7.69 -1.31 5.09
C PRO A 93 8.46 -1.14 6.40
N VAL A 94 9.79 -1.28 6.34
CA VAL A 94 10.71 -1.09 7.48
C VAL A 94 11.00 0.38 7.74
N GLY A 95 10.47 0.92 8.83
CA GLY A 95 10.48 2.36 9.13
C GLY A 95 11.47 2.78 10.20
N ALA A 96 11.14 3.87 10.89
CA ALA A 96 11.84 4.33 12.08
C ALA A 96 12.00 3.18 13.09
N GLY A 97 13.18 3.10 13.72
CA GLY A 97 13.52 2.00 14.63
C GLY A 97 13.96 0.70 13.94
N GLY A 98 13.97 0.63 12.60
CA GLY A 98 14.47 -0.54 11.86
C GLY A 98 13.52 -1.74 11.87
N THR A 99 12.23 -1.52 12.15
CA THR A 99 11.17 -2.53 12.22
C THR A 99 10.09 -2.31 11.17
N ALA A 100 9.39 -3.38 10.78
CA ALA A 100 8.21 -3.28 9.91
C ALA A 100 7.03 -2.62 10.65
N ASN A 101 6.58 -1.47 10.14
CA ASN A 101 5.63 -0.60 10.83
C ASN A 101 4.40 -0.29 9.97
N CYS A 102 3.20 -0.48 10.53
CA CYS A 102 1.94 -0.22 9.83
C CYS A 102 1.38 1.19 10.06
N ARG A 103 1.82 1.91 11.11
CA ARG A 103 1.42 3.29 11.40
C ARG A 103 2.66 4.17 11.54
N ASP A 104 2.57 5.41 11.03
CA ASP A 104 3.56 6.47 11.24
C ASP A 104 4.99 5.97 11.02
N PHE A 105 5.20 5.36 9.86
CA PHE A 105 6.43 4.68 9.43
C PHE A 105 7.69 5.50 9.66
N GLY A 106 7.64 6.83 9.52
CA GLY A 106 8.77 7.74 9.72
C GLY A 106 8.85 8.41 11.09
N ALA A 107 7.91 8.17 12.00
CA ALA A 107 7.81 8.86 13.29
C ALA A 107 8.44 8.07 14.45
N THR A 108 8.50 8.69 15.63
CA THR A 108 8.99 8.04 16.87
C THR A 108 7.95 7.16 17.55
N SER A 109 6.68 7.24 17.14
CA SER A 109 5.57 6.44 17.65
C SER A 109 5.00 5.63 16.49
N PHE A 110 5.19 4.32 16.53
CA PHE A 110 4.79 3.40 15.46
C PHE A 110 4.24 2.10 16.05
N TYR A 111 3.43 1.40 15.26
CA TYR A 111 2.96 0.05 15.60
C TYR A 111 3.73 -0.96 14.76
N THR A 112 4.25 -2.00 15.40
CA THR A 112 5.13 -2.99 14.77
C THR A 112 4.40 -4.29 14.48
N GLU A 113 4.82 -4.99 13.42
CA GLU A 113 4.35 -6.37 13.16
C GLU A 113 4.64 -7.30 14.33
N GLU A 114 5.82 -7.16 14.95
CA GLU A 114 6.26 -8.02 16.04
C GLU A 114 5.33 -7.94 17.25
N ALA A 115 4.98 -6.72 17.69
CA ALA A 115 4.03 -6.52 18.80
C ALA A 115 2.61 -6.99 18.46
N SER A 116 2.31 -7.18 17.17
CA SER A 116 0.99 -7.55 16.66
C SER A 116 0.79 -9.05 16.52
N LYS A 117 1.84 -9.86 16.65
CA LYS A 117 1.76 -11.34 16.57
C LYS A 117 0.66 -11.95 17.44
N PRO A 118 0.47 -11.57 18.73
CA PRO A 118 -0.59 -12.16 19.55
C PRO A 118 -2.00 -11.92 18.98
N LEU A 119 -2.24 -10.78 18.34
CA LEU A 119 -3.50 -10.50 17.64
C LEU A 119 -3.65 -11.38 16.41
N MET A 120 -2.61 -11.44 15.58
CA MET A 120 -2.61 -12.21 14.33
C MET A 120 -2.83 -13.70 14.58
N GLU A 121 -2.20 -14.26 15.62
CA GLU A 121 -2.38 -15.66 16.04
C GLU A 121 -3.83 -15.94 16.43
N LYS A 122 -4.43 -15.08 17.28
CA LYS A 122 -5.85 -15.21 17.67
C LYS A 122 -6.78 -15.14 16.46
N LEU A 123 -6.60 -14.15 15.58
CA LEU A 123 -7.47 -13.99 14.41
C LEU A 123 -7.30 -15.12 13.39
N SER A 124 -6.09 -15.68 13.25
CA SER A 124 -5.84 -16.81 12.34
C SER A 124 -6.56 -18.10 12.74
N SER A 125 -6.97 -18.21 14.02
CA SER A 125 -7.69 -19.40 14.52
C SER A 125 -9.10 -19.56 13.94
N VAL A 126 -9.67 -18.51 13.34
CA VAL A 126 -11.03 -18.51 12.78
C VAL A 126 -11.08 -18.46 11.25
N GLY A 127 -9.93 -18.68 10.59
CA GLY A 127 -9.82 -18.85 9.15
C GLY A 127 -8.69 -18.04 8.53
N ASP A 128 -8.69 -18.02 7.20
CA ASP A 128 -7.69 -17.30 6.42
C ASP A 128 -7.78 -15.79 6.68
N LEU A 129 -6.61 -15.21 6.94
CA LEU A 129 -6.46 -13.79 7.12
C LEU A 129 -6.43 -13.09 5.76
N PRO A 130 -6.96 -11.86 5.64
CA PRO A 130 -6.85 -11.05 4.44
C PRO A 130 -5.38 -10.95 4.02
N THR A 131 -5.11 -11.18 2.73
CA THR A 131 -3.79 -10.89 2.15
C THR A 131 -3.49 -9.42 2.37
N THR A 132 -2.26 -9.14 2.77
CA THR A 132 -1.83 -7.80 3.15
C THR A 132 -2.01 -6.82 2.01
N GLY A 133 -2.85 -5.81 2.25
CA GLY A 133 -2.91 -4.61 1.42
C GLY A 133 -2.06 -3.49 2.02
N PRO A 134 -2.21 -2.29 1.48
CA PRO A 134 -1.15 -1.40 0.98
C PRO A 134 0.16 -1.44 1.75
N SER A 135 1.28 -1.60 1.04
CA SER A 135 2.61 -1.26 1.56
C SER A 135 3.02 0.19 1.25
N THR A 136 2.17 0.91 0.49
CA THR A 136 2.45 2.28 0.07
C THR A 136 1.95 3.26 1.13
N PRO A 137 2.84 4.02 1.77
CA PRO A 137 2.45 5.02 2.77
C PRO A 137 1.70 6.18 2.13
N VAL A 138 0.58 6.59 2.74
CA VAL A 138 -0.02 7.91 2.55
C VAL A 138 0.58 8.84 3.59
N ARG A 139 1.47 9.73 3.15
CA ARG A 139 2.14 10.74 4.01
C ARG A 139 2.77 10.14 5.28
N GLY A 140 3.33 8.94 5.16
CA GLY A 140 4.00 8.23 6.26
C GLY A 140 3.14 7.24 7.04
N THR A 141 1.82 7.16 6.81
CA THR A 141 0.97 6.10 7.39
C THR A 141 0.63 5.07 6.32
N VAL A 142 0.71 3.77 6.68
CA VAL A 142 0.54 2.67 5.71
C VAL A 142 -0.84 2.03 5.88
N GLY A 143 -1.15 1.52 7.07
CA GLY A 143 -2.37 0.77 7.35
C GLY A 143 -2.44 -0.58 6.62
N PRO A 144 -3.32 -1.50 7.05
CA PRO A 144 -4.29 -1.32 8.13
C PRO A 144 -3.74 -1.68 9.52
N TYR A 145 -4.38 -1.13 10.56
CA TYR A 145 -4.08 -1.44 11.97
C TYR A 145 -5.36 -1.38 12.83
N ALA A 146 -5.35 -2.07 13.96
CA ALA A 146 -6.37 -2.00 14.99
C ALA A 146 -5.87 -1.15 16.16
N LEU A 147 -6.74 -0.32 16.72
CA LEU A 147 -6.50 0.43 17.95
C LEU A 147 -7.51 -0.03 19.02
N TYR A 148 -6.98 -0.59 20.09
CA TYR A 148 -7.73 -1.04 21.25
C TYR A 148 -7.80 0.10 22.26
N GLU A 149 -9.01 0.59 22.53
CA GLU A 149 -9.26 1.71 23.44
C GLU A 149 -10.53 1.44 24.24
N GLY A 150 -10.35 1.04 25.51
CA GLY A 150 -11.46 0.76 26.42
C GLY A 150 -12.43 -0.28 25.85
N SER A 151 -13.68 0.13 25.62
CA SER A 151 -14.76 -0.73 25.10
C SER A 151 -14.84 -0.78 23.58
N THR A 152 -13.83 -0.27 22.86
CA THR A 152 -13.87 -0.21 21.39
C THR A 152 -12.61 -0.77 20.77
N ILE A 153 -12.78 -1.33 19.57
CA ILE A 153 -11.68 -1.64 18.66
C ILE A 153 -11.91 -0.84 17.39
N ASN A 154 -11.04 0.11 17.11
CA ASN A 154 -11.08 0.88 15.87
C ASN A 154 -10.20 0.16 14.84
N LEU A 155 -10.75 -0.23 13.69
CA LEU A 155 -10.00 -0.76 12.56
C LEU A 155 -9.69 0.40 11.62
N LEU A 156 -8.42 0.76 11.45
CA LEU A 156 -8.01 2.00 10.79
C LEU A 156 -7.13 1.74 9.57
N THR A 157 -7.25 2.64 8.59
CA THR A 157 -6.34 2.75 7.45
C THR A 157 -6.06 4.23 7.15
N ALA A 158 -5.02 4.49 6.36
CA ALA A 158 -4.78 5.81 5.79
C ALA A 158 -5.34 5.89 4.37
N GLU A 159 -6.00 7.02 4.07
CA GLU A 159 -6.54 7.34 2.76
C GLU A 159 -6.09 8.73 2.32
N ASN A 160 -5.92 8.90 1.01
CA ASN A 160 -5.60 10.20 0.43
C ASN A 160 -6.90 10.93 0.08
N GLY A 161 -7.19 12.03 0.78
CA GLY A 161 -8.47 12.72 0.70
C GLY A 161 -9.56 12.02 1.50
N THR A 162 -10.81 12.15 1.09
CA THR A 162 -11.97 11.71 1.90
C THR A 162 -12.04 10.20 2.09
N CYS A 163 -12.42 9.79 3.31
CA CYS A 163 -12.68 8.40 3.65
C CYS A 163 -13.78 7.78 2.78
N VAL A 164 -13.50 6.58 2.29
CA VAL A 164 -14.47 5.77 1.56
C VAL A 164 -15.38 5.02 2.55
N ALA A 165 -16.69 5.12 2.34
CA ALA A 165 -17.66 4.37 3.15
C ALA A 165 -17.44 2.84 2.99
N PRO A 166 -17.59 2.03 4.06
CA PRO A 166 -18.22 2.38 5.34
C PRO A 166 -17.26 2.97 6.39
N ALA A 167 -15.99 3.20 6.06
CA ALA A 167 -15.07 3.82 7.00
C ALA A 167 -15.42 5.31 7.18
N VAL A 168 -15.21 5.83 8.38
CA VAL A 168 -15.47 7.23 8.74
C VAL A 168 -14.18 7.94 9.12
N ASP A 169 -14.08 9.24 8.82
CA ASP A 169 -12.93 10.06 9.21
C ASP A 169 -12.88 10.18 10.74
N VAL A 170 -11.72 9.87 11.32
CA VAL A 170 -11.46 10.06 12.75
C VAL A 170 -10.34 11.07 13.01
N TRP A 171 -9.50 11.34 12.02
CA TRP A 171 -8.43 12.33 12.08
C TRP A 171 -7.88 12.65 10.69
N ASN A 172 -7.51 13.90 10.45
CA ASN A 172 -6.82 14.32 9.23
C ASN A 172 -5.66 15.28 9.53
N ASP A 173 -4.67 15.33 8.64
CA ASP A 173 -3.50 16.20 8.78
C ASP A 173 -3.67 17.58 8.11
N GLY A 174 -4.83 17.83 7.48
CA GLY A 174 -5.09 19.01 6.66
C GLY A 174 -4.29 19.09 5.34
N GLY A 175 -3.41 18.12 5.08
CA GLY A 175 -2.51 18.01 3.93
C GLY A 175 -2.82 16.82 3.01
N GLY A 176 -3.99 16.21 3.18
CA GLY A 176 -4.49 15.13 2.33
C GLY A 176 -4.46 13.74 2.97
N LEU A 177 -3.85 13.55 4.15
CA LEU A 177 -3.96 12.30 4.90
C LEU A 177 -5.24 12.35 5.74
N ASN A 178 -6.10 11.34 5.54
CA ASN A 178 -7.24 11.06 6.41
C ASN A 178 -7.06 9.66 7.00
N ILE A 179 -7.32 9.53 8.29
CA ILE A 179 -7.35 8.26 9.01
C ILE A 179 -8.80 7.85 9.11
N CYS A 180 -9.10 6.72 8.47
CA CYS A 180 -10.45 6.22 8.26
C CYS A 180 -10.67 4.97 9.09
N ALA A 181 -11.76 4.93 9.85
CA ALA A 181 -12.01 3.87 10.83
C ALA A 181 -13.34 3.13 10.59
N ILE A 182 -13.34 1.84 10.90
CA ILE A 182 -14.54 1.06 11.20
C ILE A 182 -14.47 0.63 12.67
N THR A 183 -15.40 1.10 13.49
CA THR A 183 -15.42 0.82 14.94
C THR A 183 -16.19 -0.47 15.23
N LEU A 184 -15.66 -1.25 16.17
CA LEU A 184 -16.28 -2.45 16.74
C LEU A 184 -16.55 -2.22 18.24
N ASP A 185 -17.76 -2.54 18.69
CA ASP A 185 -18.17 -2.44 20.10
C ASP A 185 -17.81 -3.71 20.88
N ARG A 186 -16.88 -3.60 21.83
CA ARG A 186 -16.28 -4.73 22.55
C ARG A 186 -17.16 -5.26 23.68
#